data_AF-A0A7C5PFF9-F1
#
_entry.id   AF-A0A7C5PFF9-F1
#
_cell.length_a   1.000
_cell.length_b   1.000
_cell.length_c   1.000
_cell.angle_alpha   90.00
_cell.angle_beta   90.00
_cell.angle_gamma   90.00
#
_symmetry.space_group_name_H-M   'P 1'
#
loop_
_entity.id
_entity.type
_entity.pdbx_description
1 polymer ?
#
loop_
_entity_poly.entity_id
_entity_poly.type
_entity_poly.pdbx_seq_one_letter_code
_entity_poly.pdbx_strand_id
1 'polypeptide(L)'
;ICLYCGEHFHKRELSRDHVTPVSRGGQDTWNNLVTACIRCNLQKAGRTPEEAGMQLLAIPFTPTHAEYIYLQGRNILADQMEFLAAHFPRTSPLRQRLS
;
A
#
# COMPACT_ATOMS: atom_id res chain seq x y z
N ILE A 1 2.05 -10.47 -1.42
CA ILE A 1 1.56 -9.90 -2.70
C ILE A 1 2.46 -8.75 -3.11
N CYS A 2 2.71 -8.55 -4.41
CA CYS A 2 3.35 -7.36 -4.94
C CYS A 2 2.29 -6.29 -5.28
N LEU A 3 2.46 -5.05 -4.81
CA LEU A 3 1.48 -3.97 -5.04
C LEU A 3 1.55 -3.35 -6.44
N TYR A 4 2.44 -3.83 -7.31
CA TYR A 4 2.51 -3.42 -8.71
C TYR A 4 1.85 -4.43 -9.64
N CYS A 5 2.19 -5.73 -9.52
CA CYS A 5 1.67 -6.75 -10.43
C CYS A 5 0.57 -7.64 -9.83
N GLY A 6 0.29 -7.56 -8.53
CA GLY A 6 -0.78 -8.34 -7.88
C GLY A 6 -0.45 -9.80 -7.62
N GLU A 7 0.68 -10.28 -8.13
CA GLU A 7 1.10 -11.66 -7.95
C GLU A 7 1.55 -11.97 -6.50
N HIS A 8 1.40 -13.24 -6.14
CA HIS A 8 1.81 -13.77 -4.84
C HIS A 8 3.24 -14.32 -4.90
N PHE A 9 4.03 -14.00 -3.89
CA PHE A 9 5.44 -14.37 -3.79
C PHE A 9 5.76 -14.79 -2.36
N HIS A 10 6.83 -15.58 -2.17
CA HIS A 10 7.35 -15.81 -0.82
C HIS A 10 7.92 -14.51 -0.24
N LYS A 11 7.90 -14.38 1.10
CA LYS A 11 8.41 -13.18 1.79
C LYS A 11 9.84 -12.80 1.37
N ARG A 12 10.70 -13.79 1.11
CA ARG A 12 12.10 -13.57 0.68
C ARG A 12 12.25 -12.98 -0.73
N GLU A 13 11.20 -13.03 -1.54
CA GLU A 13 11.18 -12.53 -2.93
C GLU A 13 10.49 -11.15 -3.03
N LEU A 14 9.96 -10.68 -1.90
CA LEU A 14 9.36 -9.36 -1.76
C LEU A 14 10.35 -8.43 -1.08
N SER A 15 10.50 -7.24 -1.65
CA SER A 15 11.24 -6.13 -1.07
C SER A 15 10.28 -5.02 -0.66
N ARG A 16 10.73 -4.21 0.30
CA ARG A 16 10.14 -2.91 0.60
C ARG A 16 10.61 -1.91 -0.46
N ASP A 17 9.69 -1.27 -1.16
CA ASP A 17 9.96 -0.25 -2.17
C ASP A 17 9.31 1.09 -1.78
N HIS A 18 9.99 2.18 -2.12
CA HIS A 18 9.51 3.54 -1.88
C HIS A 18 8.77 4.04 -3.11
N VAL A 19 7.49 4.38 -2.98
CA VAL A 19 6.65 4.92 -4.07
C VAL A 19 7.33 6.12 -4.71
N THR A 20 7.64 7.15 -3.90
CA THR A 20 8.59 8.21 -4.24
C THR A 20 9.99 7.74 -3.85
N PRO A 21 10.94 7.61 -4.79
CA PRO A 21 12.31 7.16 -4.49
C PRO A 21 13.01 8.07 -3.46
N VAL A 22 13.86 7.46 -2.62
CA VAL A 22 14.67 8.20 -1.64
C VAL A 22 15.56 9.26 -2.31
N SER A 23 16.11 8.95 -3.49
CA SER A 23 16.92 9.89 -4.28
C SER A 23 16.16 11.15 -4.72
N ARG A 24 14.83 11.15 -4.62
CA ARG A 24 13.96 12.27 -4.95
C ARG A 24 13.24 12.85 -3.72
N GLY A 25 13.77 12.58 -2.52
CA GLY A 25 13.22 13.07 -1.26
C GLY A 25 12.07 12.24 -0.69
N GLY A 26 11.84 11.03 -1.20
CA GLY A 26 10.88 10.10 -0.62
C GLY A 26 11.26 9.70 0.80
N GLN A 27 10.29 9.74 1.72
CA GLN A 27 10.50 9.44 3.13
C GLN A 27 10.32 7.94 3.43
N ASP A 28 10.99 7.42 4.46
CA ASP A 28 10.80 6.05 4.95
C ASP A 28 9.57 5.96 5.88
N THR A 29 8.40 6.27 5.34
CA THR A 29 7.12 6.27 6.07
C THR A 29 6.15 5.27 5.47
N TRP A 30 5.23 4.74 6.27
CA TRP A 30 4.20 3.79 5.82
C TRP A 30 3.40 4.30 4.62
N ASN A 31 3.21 5.62 4.50
CA ASN A 31 2.48 6.26 3.40
C ASN A 31 3.29 6.31 2.08
N ASN A 32 4.56 5.95 2.10
CA ASN A 32 5.44 5.92 0.93
C ASN A 32 6.03 4.53 0.68
N LEU A 33 5.64 3.51 1.46
CA LEU A 33 6.23 2.19 1.42
C LEU A 33 5.24 1.14 0.94
N VAL A 34 5.67 0.31 -0.01
CA VAL A 34 4.88 -0.79 -0.57
C VAL A 34 5.70 -2.07 -0.68
N THR A 35 5.02 -3.21 -0.78
CA THR A 35 5.67 -4.49 -1.09
C THR A 35 5.82 -4.64 -2.61
N ALA A 36 7.03 -4.92 -3.07
CA ALA A 36 7.33 -5.11 -4.49
C ALA A 36 8.08 -6.42 -4.71
N CYS A 37 7.79 -7.15 -5.79
CA CYS A 37 8.66 -8.24 -6.21
C CYS A 37 9.92 -7.68 -6.88
N ILE A 38 10.97 -8.50 -6.99
CA ILE A 38 12.25 -8.11 -7.58
C ILE A 38 12.07 -7.51 -8.98
N ARG A 39 11.29 -8.16 -9.85
CA ARG A 39 11.03 -7.70 -11.23
C ARG A 39 10.42 -6.30 -11.26
N CYS A 40 9.34 -6.09 -10.53
CA CYS A 40 8.64 -4.79 -10.51
C CYS A 40 9.49 -3.71 -9.83
N ASN A 41 10.20 -4.05 -8.76
CA ASN A 41 11.10 -3.12 -8.09
C ASN A 41 12.22 -2.63 -9.02
N LEU A 42 12.85 -3.56 -9.78
CA LEU A 42 13.84 -3.22 -10.80
C LEU A 42 13.25 -2.42 -11.96
N GLN A 43 12.03 -2.75 -12.40
CA GLN A 43 11.34 -2.01 -13.45
C GLN A 43 11.07 -0.55 -13.02
N LYS A 44 10.60 -0.33 -11.79
CA LYS A 44 10.38 1.02 -11.27
C LYS A 44 11.70 1.78 -11.10
N ALA A 45 12.68 1.14 -10.47
CA ALA A 45 13.99 1.73 -10.17
C ALA A 45 13.85 3.11 -9.47
N GLY A 46 14.66 4.09 -9.87
CA GLY A 46 14.65 5.46 -9.32
C GLY A 46 13.53 6.37 -9.86
N ARG A 47 12.41 5.80 -10.31
CA ARG A 47 11.25 6.54 -10.83
C ARG A 47 10.05 6.43 -9.89
N THR A 48 9.07 7.32 -10.04
CA THR A 48 7.74 7.10 -9.45
C THR A 48 6.99 6.02 -10.24
N PRO A 49 5.92 5.40 -9.70
CA PRO A 49 5.13 4.44 -10.46
C PRO A 49 4.62 5.02 -11.78
N GLU A 50 4.15 6.27 -11.77
CA GLU A 50 3.61 6.97 -12.94
C GLU A 50 4.67 7.10 -14.04
N GLU A 51 5.88 7.52 -13.69
CA GLU A 51 7.02 7.63 -14.60
C GLU A 51 7.51 6.27 -15.12
N ALA A 52 7.29 5.20 -14.35
CA ALA A 52 7.60 3.84 -14.76
C ALA A 52 6.49 3.19 -15.59
N GLY A 53 5.35 3.87 -15.79
CA GLY A 53 4.16 3.31 -16.43
C GLY A 53 3.53 2.19 -15.61
N MET A 54 3.66 2.26 -14.28
CA MET A 54 3.20 1.25 -13.34
C MET A 54 2.08 1.83 -12.46
N GLN A 55 1.06 1.02 -12.19
CA GLN A 55 -0.02 1.39 -11.28
C GLN A 55 0.13 0.67 -9.95
N LEU A 56 -0.21 1.36 -8.87
CA LEU A 56 -0.34 0.75 -7.55
C LEU A 56 -1.73 0.13 -7.42
N LEU A 57 -1.78 -1.11 -6.95
CA LEU A 57 -3.03 -1.81 -6.64
C LEU A 57 -3.73 -1.27 -5.39
N ALA A 58 -2.95 -0.66 -4.49
CA ALA A 58 -3.47 -0.03 -3.29
C ALA A 58 -2.56 1.13 -2.89
N ILE A 59 -3.17 2.20 -2.39
CA ILE A 59 -2.44 3.36 -1.89
C ILE A 59 -1.89 3.04 -0.48
N PRO A 60 -0.59 3.19 -0.23
CA PRO A 60 -0.02 3.02 1.11
C PRO A 60 -0.60 4.03 2.11
N PHE A 61 -0.81 3.63 3.36
CA PHE A 61 -1.24 4.50 4.44
C PHE A 61 -0.84 3.96 5.81
N THR A 62 -0.91 4.85 6.79
CA THR A 62 -0.80 4.53 8.21
C THR A 62 -2.21 4.44 8.80
N PRO A 63 -2.66 3.27 9.25
CA PRO A 63 -3.93 3.15 9.96
C PRO A 63 -3.86 3.85 11.32
N THR A 64 -5.00 4.31 11.82
CA THR A 64 -5.13 4.73 13.23
C THR A 64 -4.99 3.54 14.18
N HIS A 65 -4.77 3.78 15.48
CA HIS A 65 -4.67 2.68 16.46
C HIS A 65 -5.95 1.83 16.52
N ALA A 66 -7.12 2.46 16.46
CA ALA A 66 -8.40 1.75 16.42
C ALA A 66 -8.56 0.92 15.12
N GLU A 67 -8.16 1.49 13.97
CA GLU A 67 -8.15 0.76 12.70
C GLU A 67 -7.20 -0.43 12.72
N TYR A 68 -5.98 -0.26 13.25
CA TYR A 68 -5.01 -1.33 13.35
C TYR A 68 -5.56 -2.51 14.16
N ILE A 69 -6.09 -2.27 15.36
CA ILE A 69 -6.71 -3.31 16.19
C ILE A 69 -7.84 -4.01 15.43
N TYR A 70 -8.67 -3.25 14.71
CA TYR A 70 -9.77 -3.79 13.93
C TYR A 70 -9.27 -4.71 12.78
N LEU A 71 -8.25 -4.26 12.04
CA LEU A 71 -7.66 -4.99 10.90
C LEU A 71 -6.92 -6.26 11.34
N GLN A 72 -6.33 -6.30 12.55
CA GLN A 72 -5.65 -7.49 13.08
C GLN A 72 -6.61 -8.66 13.38
N GLY A 73 -7.87 -8.37 13.71
CA GLY A 73 -8.84 -9.36 14.16
C GLY A 73 -9.60 -10.09 13.04
N ARG A 74 -9.40 -9.73 11.76
CA ARG A 74 -10.19 -10.25 10.64
C ARG A 74 -9.34 -10.43 9.38
N ASN A 75 -9.53 -11.56 8.69
CA ASN A 75 -9.11 -11.70 7.28
C ASN A 75 -10.09 -10.90 6.43
N ILE A 76 -9.79 -9.62 6.22
CA ILE A 76 -10.67 -8.70 5.49
C ILE A 76 -10.46 -8.96 4.00
N LEU A 77 -11.38 -9.72 3.40
CA LEU A 77 -11.52 -9.83 1.95
C LEU A 77 -11.84 -8.44 1.36
N ALA A 78 -11.39 -8.21 0.13
CA ALA A 78 -11.38 -6.91 -0.55
C ALA A 78 -12.76 -6.19 -0.60
N ASP A 79 -13.87 -6.93 -0.53
CA ASP A 79 -15.25 -6.41 -0.65
C ASP A 79 -15.81 -5.70 0.61
N GLN A 80 -15.02 -5.52 1.68
CA GLN A 80 -15.52 -4.90 2.92
C GLN A 80 -15.17 -3.44 3.13
N MET A 81 -14.61 -2.74 2.13
CA MET A 81 -14.25 -1.33 2.32
C MET A 81 -15.47 -0.48 2.76
N GLU A 82 -16.67 -0.76 2.25
CA GLU A 82 -17.89 -0.07 2.67
C GLU A 82 -18.28 -0.34 4.14
N PHE A 83 -18.13 -1.60 4.60
CA PHE A 83 -18.32 -1.95 6.02
C PHE A 83 -17.33 -1.21 6.91
N LEU A 84 -16.07 -1.15 6.48
CA LEU A 84 -15.01 -0.43 7.19
C LEU A 84 -15.29 1.08 7.25
N ALA A 85 -15.77 1.68 6.16
CA ALA A 85 -16.21 3.07 6.17
C ALA A 85 -17.28 3.34 7.23
N ALA A 86 -18.27 2.45 7.39
CA ALA A 86 -19.35 2.66 8.35
C ALA A 86 -18.84 2.68 9.81
N HIS A 87 -17.78 1.93 10.12
CA HIS A 87 -17.30 1.73 11.49
C HIS A 87 -16.12 2.62 11.89
N PHE A 88 -15.38 3.16 10.92
CA PHE A 88 -14.25 4.05 11.22
C PHE A 88 -14.69 5.50 11.45
N PRO A 89 -13.95 6.26 12.31
CA PRO A 89 -14.18 7.69 12.52
C PRO A 89 -14.18 8.47 11.20
N ARG A 90 -14.88 9.61 11.14
CA ARG A 90 -14.91 10.48 9.95
C ARG A 90 -13.53 10.98 9.52
N THR A 91 -12.58 11.04 10.45
CA THR A 91 -11.19 11.45 10.22
C THR A 91 -10.30 10.34 9.68
N SER A 92 -10.81 9.12 9.55
CA SER A 92 -10.07 7.97 9.04
C SER A 92 -9.58 8.20 7.60
N PRO A 93 -8.28 7.99 7.30
CA PRO A 93 -7.76 8.02 5.94
C PRO A 93 -8.44 6.99 5.01
N LEU A 94 -9.02 5.92 5.57
CA LEU A 94 -9.74 4.90 4.81
C LEU A 94 -11.05 5.43 4.22
N ARG A 95 -11.72 6.40 4.86
CA ARG A 95 -12.96 6.98 4.32
C ARG A 95 -12.73 7.82 3.07
N GLN A 96 -11.59 8.48 2.93
CA GLN A 96 -11.27 9.30 1.75
C GLN A 96 -11.12 8.47 0.46
N ARG A 97 -11.07 7.13 0.58
CA ARG A 97 -10.88 6.21 -0.56
C ARG A 97 -12.17 5.59 -1.07
N LEU A 98 -13.27 5.77 -0.33
CA LEU A 98 -14.58 5.18 -0.64
C LEU A 98 -15.54 6.18 -1.29
N SER A 99 -15.08 7.42 -1.49
CA SER A 99 -15.79 8.51 -2.15
C SER A 99 -15.32 8.68 -3.58
#